data_AF-A0A5E5P996-F1
#
_entry.id   AF-A0A5E5P996-F1
#
_cell.length_a   1.000
_cell.length_b   1.000
_cell.length_c   1.000
_cell.angle_alpha   90.00
_cell.angle_beta   90.00
_cell.angle_gamma   90.00
#
_symmetry.space_group_name_H-M   'P 1'
#
loop_
_entity.id
_entity.type
_entity.pdbx_description
1 polymer ?
#
loop_
_entity_poly.entity_id
_entity_poly.type
_entity_poly.pdbx_seq_one_letter_code
_entity_poly.pdbx_strand_id
1 'polypeptide(L)'
;MYAFVEEDKVHYVGKTAMPLEGRLYLYRRACLTSSREARCHEQLVARLRQVPSIDIYVFTGEPQPLHGAFSINLIDGLMDSIVRALMPAWNSASFEAAGKATDRQSVRIALMLRASCRDNGFFNIPAGDLNRHFGPNGQRVKIWIGDETEPLASVVNRTSNLSGACRFYGGARLKRWFHGMPAGTYLQLDVLSPDQLHLTHAAEMLEVR
;
A
#
# COMPACT_ATOMS: atom_id res chain seq x y z
N MET A 1 -19.11 -4.50 -11.39
CA MET A 1 -17.97 -3.56 -11.42
C MET A 1 -18.43 -2.22 -10.86
N TYR A 2 -17.55 -1.42 -10.29
CA TYR A 2 -17.87 -0.08 -9.81
C TYR A 2 -16.69 0.88 -10.02
N ALA A 3 -16.95 2.18 -9.97
CA ALA A 3 -15.93 3.22 -10.06
C ALA A 3 -16.19 4.33 -9.04
N PHE A 4 -15.11 4.90 -8.51
CA PHE A 4 -15.13 6.13 -7.71
C PHE A 4 -14.84 7.33 -8.61
N VAL A 5 -15.75 8.30 -8.64
CA VAL A 5 -15.73 9.43 -9.57
C VAL A 5 -15.94 10.73 -8.81
N GLU A 6 -15.23 11.77 -9.20
CA GLU A 6 -15.36 13.12 -8.66
C GLU A 6 -15.30 14.10 -9.83
N GLU A 7 -16.33 14.90 -10.07
CA GLU A 7 -16.37 15.93 -11.13
C GLU A 7 -15.83 15.41 -12.48
N ASP A 8 -16.34 14.26 -12.94
CA ASP A 8 -15.94 13.53 -14.16
C ASP A 8 -14.56 12.86 -14.15
N LYS A 9 -13.80 12.96 -13.06
CA LYS A 9 -12.52 12.27 -12.89
C LYS A 9 -12.72 10.89 -12.25
N VAL A 10 -12.40 9.85 -13.00
CA VAL A 10 -12.36 8.47 -12.47
C VAL A 10 -11.08 8.28 -11.64
N HIS A 11 -11.24 8.05 -10.35
CA HIS A 11 -10.14 7.83 -9.42
C HIS A 11 -9.79 6.34 -9.29
N TYR A 12 -10.81 5.48 -9.25
CA TYR A 12 -10.65 4.03 -9.07
C TYR A 12 -11.69 3.26 -9.87
N VAL A 13 -11.31 2.09 -10.39
CA VAL A 13 -12.21 1.09 -10.95
C VAL A 13 -11.95 -0.24 -10.26
N GLY A 14 -13.01 -0.84 -9.71
CA GLY A 14 -12.95 -2.08 -8.97
C GLY A 14 -14.01 -3.09 -9.39
N LYS A 15 -13.76 -4.36 -9.06
CA LYS A 15 -14.75 -5.44 -9.17
C LYS A 15 -15.00 -6.08 -7.82
N THR A 16 -16.18 -6.65 -7.66
CA THR A 16 -16.57 -7.36 -6.44
C THR A 16 -17.54 -8.48 -6.78
N ALA A 17 -17.37 -9.64 -6.14
CA ALA A 17 -18.35 -10.73 -6.13
C ALA A 17 -19.35 -10.62 -4.96
N MET A 18 -19.06 -9.77 -3.97
CA MET A 18 -19.96 -9.44 -2.86
C MET A 18 -20.93 -8.33 -3.25
N PRO A 19 -22.08 -8.18 -2.55
CA PRO A 19 -22.90 -6.98 -2.66
C PRO A 19 -22.06 -5.71 -2.51
N LEU A 20 -22.42 -4.67 -3.27
CA LEU A 20 -21.66 -3.42 -3.29
C LEU A 20 -21.55 -2.82 -1.89
N GLU A 21 -22.61 -2.84 -1.10
CA GLU A 21 -22.60 -2.41 0.30
C GLU A 21 -21.52 -3.13 1.13
N GLY A 22 -21.43 -4.46 1.00
CA GLY A 22 -20.40 -5.24 1.68
C GLY A 22 -19.00 -4.86 1.25
N ARG A 23 -18.79 -4.56 -0.05
CA ARG A 23 -17.52 -4.05 -0.57
C ARG A 23 -17.16 -2.67 0.00
N LEU A 24 -18.13 -1.76 0.07
CA LEU A 24 -17.94 -0.40 0.62
C LEU A 24 -17.69 -0.43 2.13
N TYR A 25 -18.35 -1.35 2.84
CA TYR A 25 -18.12 -1.56 4.27
C TYR A 25 -16.67 -1.94 4.59
N LEU A 26 -16.02 -2.75 3.73
CA LEU A 26 -14.60 -3.07 3.87
C LEU A 26 -13.72 -1.82 3.73
N TYR A 27 -14.03 -0.95 2.76
CA TYR A 27 -13.38 0.37 2.65
C TYR A 27 -13.71 1.29 3.82
N ARG A 28 -14.77 1.08 4.59
CA ARG A 28 -15.04 1.93 5.77
C ARG A 28 -14.19 1.52 6.98
N ARG A 29 -13.96 0.22 7.16
CA ARG A 29 -13.38 -0.32 8.40
C ARG A 29 -11.87 -0.51 8.40
N ALA A 30 -11.20 -0.34 7.26
CA ALA A 30 -9.77 -0.64 7.08
C ALA A 30 -9.35 -2.07 7.51
N CYS A 31 -10.30 -2.97 7.76
CA CYS A 31 -10.07 -4.24 8.43
C CYS A 31 -9.93 -5.39 7.42
N LEU A 32 -8.83 -6.15 7.53
CA LEU A 32 -8.61 -7.45 6.86
C LEU A 32 -8.62 -7.41 5.33
N THR A 33 -8.03 -6.37 4.75
CA THR A 33 -8.05 -6.20 3.29
C THR A 33 -6.67 -6.40 2.68
N SER A 34 -6.64 -6.83 1.42
CA SER A 34 -5.42 -6.91 0.62
C SER A 34 -4.74 -5.53 0.54
N SER A 35 -3.43 -5.47 0.32
CA SER A 35 -2.69 -4.20 0.22
C SER A 35 -3.30 -3.20 -0.77
N ARG A 36 -3.96 -3.70 -1.83
CA ARG A 36 -4.69 -2.88 -2.82
C ARG A 36 -5.92 -2.20 -2.21
N GLU A 37 -6.68 -2.91 -1.40
CA GLU A 37 -7.91 -2.43 -0.77
C GLU A 37 -7.60 -1.47 0.39
N ALA A 38 -6.56 -1.74 1.17
CA ALA A 38 -6.06 -0.83 2.21
C ALA A 38 -5.63 0.51 1.61
N ARG A 39 -4.89 0.47 0.50
CA ARG A 39 -4.47 1.68 -0.23
C ARG A 39 -5.67 2.46 -0.78
N CYS A 40 -6.64 1.76 -1.37
CA CYS A 40 -7.86 2.41 -1.88
C CYS A 40 -8.66 3.05 -0.74
N HIS A 41 -8.76 2.41 0.44
CA HIS A 41 -9.34 3.02 1.64
C HIS A 41 -8.62 4.32 2.03
N GLU A 42 -7.29 4.30 2.14
CA GLU A 42 -6.51 5.49 2.51
C GLU A 42 -6.74 6.64 1.53
N GLN A 43 -6.72 6.35 0.23
CA GLN A 43 -6.96 7.36 -0.82
C GLN A 43 -8.40 7.90 -0.78
N LEU A 44 -9.39 7.03 -0.60
CA LEU A 44 -10.79 7.42 -0.49
C LEU A 44 -11.04 8.32 0.72
N VAL A 45 -10.53 7.93 1.90
CA VAL A 45 -10.67 8.72 3.14
C VAL A 45 -9.93 10.05 3.04
N ALA A 46 -8.70 10.05 2.52
CA ALA A 46 -7.93 11.28 2.32
C ALA A 46 -8.66 12.25 1.37
N ARG A 47 -9.27 11.74 0.30
CA ARG A 47 -9.99 12.58 -0.66
C ARG A 47 -11.32 13.10 -0.10
N LEU A 48 -12.10 12.26 0.59
CA LEU A 48 -13.37 12.67 1.23
C LEU A 48 -13.19 13.73 2.33
N ARG A 49 -11.98 13.96 2.84
CA ARG A 49 -11.68 15.11 3.72
C ARG A 49 -11.62 16.45 2.97
N GLN A 50 -11.40 16.40 1.67
CA GLN A 50 -11.14 17.58 0.83
C GLN A 50 -12.34 17.93 -0.07
N VAL A 51 -13.21 16.96 -0.32
CA VAL A 51 -14.32 17.07 -1.27
C VAL A 51 -15.63 16.72 -0.58
N PRO A 52 -16.76 17.33 -0.97
CA PRO A 52 -18.04 17.09 -0.30
C PRO A 52 -18.57 15.67 -0.52
N SER A 53 -18.27 15.07 -1.68
CA SER A 53 -18.73 13.73 -2.04
C SER A 53 -17.85 13.10 -3.12
N ILE A 54 -17.94 11.77 -3.22
CA ILE A 54 -17.41 10.97 -4.33
C ILE A 54 -18.56 10.10 -4.82
N ASP A 55 -18.81 10.14 -6.12
CA ASP A 55 -19.85 9.36 -6.77
C ASP A 55 -19.39 7.91 -6.98
N ILE A 56 -20.34 6.98 -6.88
CA ILE A 56 -20.11 5.56 -7.10
C ILE A 56 -20.93 5.12 -8.30
N TYR A 57 -20.26 4.94 -9.44
CA TYR A 57 -20.89 4.40 -10.64
C TYR A 57 -20.82 2.87 -10.59
N VAL A 58 -21.90 2.19 -11.00
CA VAL A 58 -22.01 0.73 -10.90
C VAL A 58 -22.41 0.15 -12.24
N PHE A 59 -21.71 -0.90 -12.64
CA PHE A 59 -22.07 -1.74 -13.77
C PHE A 59 -22.38 -3.15 -13.27
N THR A 60 -23.65 -3.50 -13.30
CA THR A 60 -24.20 -4.83 -13.03
C THR A 60 -24.37 -5.53 -14.37
N GLY A 61 -23.36 -6.29 -14.80
CA GLY A 61 -23.26 -6.74 -16.20
C GLY A 61 -24.43 -7.56 -16.74
N GLU A 62 -24.45 -7.69 -18.05
CA GLU A 62 -25.29 -8.60 -18.85
C GLU A 62 -24.79 -10.07 -18.78
N PRO A 63 -25.55 -11.07 -19.27
CA PRO A 63 -25.09 -12.46 -19.34
C PRO A 63 -23.70 -12.58 -19.98
N GLN A 64 -22.85 -13.43 -19.42
CA GLN A 64 -21.48 -13.58 -19.92
C GLN A 64 -21.48 -14.13 -21.35
N PRO A 65 -20.87 -13.42 -22.33
CA PRO A 65 -20.80 -13.91 -23.69
C PRO A 65 -19.96 -15.19 -23.75
N LEU A 66 -20.33 -16.09 -24.66
CA LEU A 66 -19.62 -17.35 -24.89
C LEU A 66 -18.75 -17.26 -26.15
N HIS A 67 -17.60 -17.92 -26.13
CA HIS A 67 -16.82 -18.25 -27.32
C HIS A 67 -16.63 -19.76 -27.40
N GLY A 68 -17.48 -20.41 -28.20
CA GLY A 68 -17.60 -21.87 -28.17
C GLY A 68 -18.04 -22.36 -26.79
N ALA A 69 -17.23 -23.22 -26.17
CA ALA A 69 -17.48 -23.77 -24.83
C ALA A 69 -16.97 -22.88 -23.68
N PHE A 70 -16.31 -21.77 -23.97
CA PHE A 70 -15.65 -20.94 -22.97
C PHE A 70 -16.47 -19.69 -22.65
N SER A 71 -16.60 -19.35 -21.37
CA SER A 71 -17.19 -18.08 -20.94
C SER A 71 -16.16 -16.95 -21.01
N ILE A 72 -16.55 -15.84 -21.64
CA ILE A 72 -15.76 -14.62 -21.65
C ILE A 72 -16.17 -13.80 -20.43
N ASN A 73 -15.19 -13.52 -19.56
CA ASN A 73 -15.41 -12.61 -18.44
C ASN A 73 -15.38 -11.16 -18.93
N LEU A 74 -16.55 -10.68 -19.39
CA LEU A 74 -16.72 -9.32 -19.88
C LEU A 74 -16.34 -8.27 -18.82
N ILE A 75 -16.62 -8.54 -17.54
CA ILE A 75 -16.30 -7.62 -16.45
C ILE A 75 -14.79 -7.40 -16.33
N ASP A 76 -14.01 -8.47 -16.43
CA ASP A 76 -12.55 -8.39 -16.33
C ASP A 76 -11.96 -7.66 -17.55
N GLY A 77 -12.39 -8.04 -18.76
CA GLY A 77 -11.92 -7.37 -19.98
C GLY A 77 -12.31 -5.90 -20.06
N LEU A 78 -13.53 -5.55 -19.65
CA LEU A 78 -13.99 -4.17 -19.62
C LEU A 78 -13.24 -3.34 -18.58
N MET A 79 -13.05 -3.87 -17.36
CA MET A 79 -12.26 -3.22 -16.32
C MET A 79 -10.84 -2.93 -16.80
N ASP A 80 -10.17 -3.90 -17.41
CA ASP A 80 -8.81 -3.74 -17.93
C ASP A 80 -8.75 -2.66 -19.03
N SER A 81 -9.73 -2.63 -19.94
CA SER A 81 -9.83 -1.61 -20.98
C SER A 81 -10.04 -0.21 -20.40
N ILE A 82 -10.93 -0.04 -19.42
CA ILE A 82 -11.18 1.23 -18.74
C ILE A 82 -9.93 1.71 -17.99
N VAL A 83 -9.29 0.83 -17.21
CA VAL A 83 -8.08 1.18 -16.45
C VAL A 83 -6.94 1.60 -17.39
N ARG A 84 -6.79 0.92 -18.53
CA ARG A 84 -5.79 1.27 -19.53
C ARG A 84 -6.08 2.61 -20.20
N ALA A 85 -7.35 2.89 -20.52
CA ALA A 85 -7.74 4.11 -21.23
C ALA A 85 -7.71 5.35 -20.34
N LEU A 86 -8.20 5.24 -19.10
CA LEU A 86 -8.39 6.39 -18.20
C LEU A 86 -7.24 6.59 -17.21
N MET A 87 -6.40 5.57 -17.03
CA MET A 87 -5.33 5.54 -16.03
C MET A 87 -5.74 6.10 -14.65
N PRO A 88 -6.77 5.55 -14.00
CA PRO A 88 -7.25 6.08 -12.73
C PRO A 88 -6.16 6.07 -11.66
N ALA A 89 -6.02 7.18 -10.93
CA ALA A 89 -4.91 7.39 -10.02
C ALA A 89 -4.83 6.37 -8.87
N TRP A 90 -5.90 5.61 -8.57
CA TRP A 90 -5.95 4.66 -7.45
C TRP A 90 -5.80 3.21 -7.90
N ASN A 91 -5.80 2.93 -9.21
CA ASN A 91 -5.55 1.60 -9.77
C ASN A 91 -4.05 1.29 -9.81
N SER A 92 -3.64 0.10 -9.34
CA SER A 92 -2.21 -0.29 -9.26
C SER A 92 -1.50 -0.31 -10.62
N ALA A 93 -2.21 -0.73 -11.68
CA ALA A 93 -1.69 -0.74 -13.05
C ALA A 93 -1.31 0.67 -13.57
N SER A 94 -1.98 1.72 -13.10
CA SER A 94 -1.68 3.11 -13.48
C SER A 94 -0.34 3.58 -12.87
N PHE A 95 0.01 3.07 -11.69
CA PHE A 95 1.34 3.27 -11.10
C PHE A 95 2.43 2.42 -11.76
N GLU A 96 2.10 1.20 -12.19
CA GLU A 96 3.03 0.34 -12.93
C GLU A 96 3.33 0.88 -14.34
N ALA A 97 2.33 1.47 -15.00
CA ALA A 97 2.51 2.17 -16.26
C ALA A 97 3.34 3.45 -16.10
N ALA A 98 3.09 4.23 -15.04
CA ALA A 98 3.91 5.39 -14.69
C ALA A 98 5.37 5.00 -14.34
N GLY A 99 5.58 3.84 -13.73
CA GLY A 99 6.90 3.31 -13.37
C GLY A 99 7.70 2.66 -14.51
N LYS A 100 7.16 2.56 -15.73
CA LYS A 100 7.93 2.16 -16.92
C LYS A 100 8.70 3.33 -17.56
N ALA A 101 8.40 4.57 -17.16
CA ALA A 101 9.26 5.71 -17.43
C ALA A 101 10.30 5.80 -16.30
N THR A 102 11.58 5.73 -16.67
CA THR A 102 12.74 5.83 -15.77
C THR A 102 12.69 7.10 -14.92
N ASP A 103 12.66 7.02 -13.58
CA ASP A 103 13.54 7.79 -12.68
C ASP A 103 13.36 7.42 -11.20
N ARG A 104 14.38 7.71 -10.39
CA ARG A 104 14.43 7.67 -8.92
C ARG A 104 13.15 8.24 -8.27
N GLN A 105 12.27 7.39 -7.75
CA GLN A 105 11.17 7.86 -6.90
C GLN A 105 11.16 7.16 -5.56
N SER A 106 11.21 7.99 -4.51
CA SER A 106 11.10 7.55 -3.13
C SER A 106 9.71 6.98 -2.84
N VAL A 107 9.62 5.81 -2.22
CA VAL A 107 8.34 5.13 -1.93
C VAL A 107 8.05 5.19 -0.44
N ARG A 108 6.85 5.65 -0.06
CA ARG A 108 6.40 5.64 1.34
C ARG A 108 5.64 4.35 1.67
N ILE A 109 5.97 3.73 2.80
CA ILE A 109 5.38 2.47 3.25
C ILE A 109 4.92 2.63 4.70
N ALA A 110 3.64 2.37 4.97
CA ALA A 110 3.13 2.28 6.34
C ALA A 110 3.49 0.92 6.96
N LEU A 111 4.10 0.94 8.14
CA LEU A 111 4.53 -0.25 8.88
C LEU A 111 3.83 -0.32 10.23
N MET A 112 3.09 -1.40 10.47
CA MET A 112 2.55 -1.66 11.81
C MET A 112 3.63 -2.23 12.74
N LEU A 113 3.93 -1.51 13.82
CA LEU A 113 4.88 -1.91 14.84
C LEU A 113 4.30 -3.07 15.67
N ARG A 114 4.74 -4.29 15.38
CA ARG A 114 4.38 -5.48 16.19
C ARG A 114 5.18 -5.51 17.48
N ALA A 115 4.63 -6.12 18.54
CA ALA A 115 5.32 -6.29 19.83
C ALA A 115 6.71 -6.93 19.66
N SER A 116 6.83 -7.99 18.87
CA SER A 116 8.13 -8.63 18.58
C SER A 116 9.13 -7.70 17.89
N CYS A 117 8.67 -6.85 16.95
CA CYS A 117 9.50 -5.85 16.29
C CYS A 117 10.02 -4.81 17.30
N ARG A 118 9.13 -4.30 18.15
CA ARG A 118 9.43 -3.35 19.23
C ARG A 118 10.45 -3.91 20.22
N ASP A 119 10.18 -5.09 20.75
CA ASP A 119 10.93 -5.65 21.88
C ASP A 119 12.33 -6.14 21.47
N ASN A 120 12.54 -6.40 20.18
CA ASN A 120 13.81 -6.91 19.63
C ASN A 120 14.52 -5.94 18.67
N GLY A 121 13.95 -4.77 18.38
CA GLY A 121 14.62 -3.73 17.57
C GLY A 121 14.80 -4.09 16.10
N PHE A 122 13.74 -4.55 15.45
CA PHE A 122 13.70 -4.78 14.00
C PHE A 122 12.35 -4.36 13.43
N PHE A 123 12.23 -4.27 12.11
CA PHE A 123 10.94 -4.22 11.43
C PHE A 123 10.93 -5.17 10.23
N ASN A 124 9.73 -5.56 9.79
CA ASN A 124 9.53 -6.39 8.61
C ASN A 124 8.74 -5.63 7.56
N ILE A 125 9.12 -5.80 6.30
CA ILE A 125 8.30 -5.50 5.13
C ILE A 125 7.57 -6.78 4.75
N PRO A 126 6.23 -6.79 4.75
CA PRO A 126 5.46 -7.95 4.31
C PRO A 126 5.86 -8.38 2.90
N ALA A 127 5.79 -9.69 2.66
CA ALA A 127 5.99 -10.22 1.31
C ALA A 127 4.98 -9.63 0.32
N GLY A 128 5.41 -9.46 -0.93
CA GLY A 128 4.60 -8.90 -2.00
C GLY A 128 5.35 -7.80 -2.76
N ASP A 129 4.60 -7.00 -3.50
CA ASP A 129 5.16 -6.01 -4.44
C ASP A 129 6.07 -4.99 -3.77
N LEU A 130 5.87 -4.69 -2.48
CA LEU A 130 6.72 -3.76 -1.74
C LEU A 130 8.19 -4.23 -1.67
N ASN A 131 8.45 -5.54 -1.72
CA ASN A 131 9.80 -6.09 -1.70
C ASN A 131 10.65 -5.69 -2.92
N ARG A 132 10.04 -5.22 -4.02
CA ARG A 132 10.75 -4.77 -5.24
C ARG A 132 11.58 -3.51 -5.02
N HIS A 133 11.28 -2.75 -3.97
CA HIS A 133 11.96 -1.50 -3.64
C HIS A 133 13.25 -1.71 -2.82
N PHE A 134 13.54 -2.95 -2.40
CA PHE A 134 14.70 -3.28 -1.58
C PHE A 134 15.67 -4.19 -2.34
N GLY A 135 16.95 -4.08 -2.03
CA GLY A 135 18.00 -4.89 -2.64
C GLY A 135 17.91 -6.41 -2.36
N PRO A 136 18.82 -7.22 -2.94
CA PRO A 136 18.97 -8.64 -2.62
C PRO A 136 19.29 -8.90 -1.14
N ASN A 137 19.10 -10.15 -0.72
CA ASN A 137 19.46 -10.60 0.62
C ASN A 137 20.96 -10.32 0.91
N GLY A 138 21.26 -9.77 2.08
CA GLY A 138 22.62 -9.39 2.49
C GLY A 138 23.06 -8.00 2.03
N GLN A 139 22.30 -7.29 1.19
CA GLN A 139 22.62 -5.92 0.82
C GLN A 139 22.60 -5.02 2.07
N ARG A 140 23.65 -4.20 2.23
CA ARG A 140 23.74 -3.20 3.29
C ARG A 140 22.80 -2.04 2.98
N VAL A 141 22.11 -1.55 4.00
CA VAL A 141 21.25 -0.37 3.90
C VAL A 141 21.52 0.59 5.06
N LYS A 142 21.29 1.87 4.81
CA LYS A 142 21.32 2.94 5.81
C LYS A 142 19.89 3.31 6.17
N ILE A 143 19.59 3.38 7.46
CA ILE A 143 18.25 3.77 7.94
C ILE A 143 18.38 4.99 8.85
N TRP A 144 17.84 6.12 8.41
CA TRP A 144 17.62 7.28 9.26
C TRP A 144 16.39 7.06 10.12
N ILE A 145 16.41 7.49 11.38
CA ILE A 145 15.30 7.31 12.32
C ILE A 145 14.86 8.69 12.82
N GLY A 146 13.59 9.02 12.70
CA GLY A 146 13.06 10.34 13.10
C GLY A 146 13.88 11.47 12.49
N ASP A 147 14.34 12.40 13.31
CA ASP A 147 15.18 13.54 12.87
C ASP A 147 16.68 13.31 13.12
N GLU A 148 17.09 12.07 13.40
CA GLU A 148 18.51 11.73 13.62
C GLU A 148 19.33 11.94 12.34
N THR A 149 20.49 12.61 12.47
CA THR A 149 21.37 12.93 11.34
C THR A 149 22.26 11.74 10.92
N GLU A 150 22.63 10.90 11.88
CA GLU A 150 23.44 9.70 11.63
C GLU A 150 22.55 8.49 11.30
N PRO A 151 22.73 7.83 10.15
CA PRO A 151 21.97 6.62 9.85
C PRO A 151 22.46 5.44 10.69
N LEU A 152 21.56 4.50 10.98
CA LEU A 152 21.95 3.16 11.44
C LEU A 152 22.30 2.28 10.24
N ALA A 153 23.30 1.42 10.40
CA ALA A 153 23.62 0.39 9.42
C ALA A 153 22.75 -0.85 9.63
N SER A 154 22.10 -1.32 8.57
CA SER A 154 21.29 -2.54 8.57
C SER A 154 21.61 -3.39 7.34
N VAL A 155 20.93 -4.52 7.23
CA VAL A 155 21.00 -5.43 6.09
C VAL A 155 19.60 -5.87 5.69
N VAL A 156 19.38 -6.01 4.37
CA VAL A 156 18.20 -6.67 3.83
C VAL A 156 18.28 -8.17 4.20
N ASN A 157 17.42 -8.63 5.11
CA ASN A 157 17.35 -10.05 5.45
C ASN A 157 16.04 -10.67 4.93
N ARG A 158 16.13 -11.48 3.88
CA ARG A 158 14.98 -12.14 3.24
C ARG A 158 14.80 -13.59 3.70
N THR A 159 15.70 -14.12 4.54
CA THR A 159 15.71 -15.53 4.94
C THR A 159 15.12 -15.77 6.33
N SER A 160 14.96 -14.72 7.16
CA SER A 160 14.47 -14.84 8.54
C SER A 160 12.99 -15.20 8.66
N ASN A 161 12.22 -15.10 7.57
CA ASN A 161 10.79 -15.37 7.58
C ASN A 161 10.44 -16.35 6.45
N LEU A 162 9.79 -17.47 6.79
CA LEU A 162 9.24 -18.41 5.79
C LEU A 162 8.18 -17.76 4.89
N SER A 163 7.58 -16.65 5.34
CA SER A 163 6.57 -15.90 4.59
C SER A 163 7.12 -15.06 3.43
N GLY A 164 8.44 -14.96 3.27
CA GLY A 164 9.08 -14.11 2.26
C GLY A 164 9.15 -12.62 2.64
N ALA A 165 8.79 -12.27 3.88
CA ALA A 165 8.93 -10.92 4.41
C ALA A 165 10.41 -10.52 4.58
N CYS A 166 10.77 -9.32 4.15
CA CYS A 166 12.11 -8.78 4.32
C CYS A 166 12.25 -8.13 5.70
N ARG A 167 13.28 -8.50 6.47
CA ARG A 167 13.57 -7.96 7.79
C ARG A 167 14.75 -7.00 7.74
N PHE A 168 14.64 -5.92 8.52
CA PHE A 168 15.69 -4.94 8.76
C PHE A 168 15.98 -4.86 10.25
N TYR A 169 17.24 -5.08 10.62
CA TYR A 169 17.70 -5.06 12.01
C TYR A 169 18.26 -3.69 12.39
N GLY A 170 17.89 -3.17 13.56
CA GLY A 170 18.54 -1.99 14.15
C GLY A 170 18.92 -2.17 15.61
N GLY A 171 18.68 -3.36 16.17
CA GLY A 171 19.15 -3.79 17.49
C GLY A 171 18.74 -2.82 18.59
N ALA A 172 19.67 -2.53 19.50
CA ALA A 172 19.42 -1.65 20.64
C ALA A 172 18.96 -0.24 20.22
N ARG A 173 19.39 0.27 19.06
CA ARG A 173 19.03 1.62 18.61
C ARG A 173 17.55 1.69 18.21
N LEU A 174 17.10 0.78 17.34
CA LEU A 174 15.66 0.69 17.01
C LEU A 174 14.82 0.30 18.23
N LYS A 175 15.29 -0.61 19.08
CA LYS A 175 14.57 -0.99 20.31
C LYS A 175 14.34 0.20 21.24
N ARG A 176 15.36 1.06 21.41
CA ARG A 176 15.22 2.31 22.18
C ARG A 176 14.28 3.29 21.51
N TRP A 177 14.35 3.43 20.18
CA TRP A 177 13.45 4.34 19.46
C TRP A 177 11.98 3.88 19.56
N PHE A 178 11.72 2.58 19.41
CA PHE A 178 10.38 2.00 19.60
C PHE A 178 9.90 1.99 21.06
N HIS A 179 10.77 2.32 22.03
CA HIS A 179 10.44 2.25 23.44
C HIS A 179 9.30 3.23 23.78
N GLY A 180 8.31 2.76 24.53
CA GLY A 180 7.12 3.54 24.86
C GLY A 180 6.04 3.56 23.77
N MET A 181 6.33 3.11 22.53
CA MET A 181 5.30 2.99 21.48
C MET A 181 4.41 1.75 21.72
N PRO A 182 3.07 1.89 21.72
CA PRO A 182 2.16 0.76 21.78
C PRO A 182 2.37 -0.22 20.60
N ALA A 183 2.13 -1.51 20.84
CA ALA A 183 2.03 -2.44 19.72
C ALA A 183 0.79 -2.06 18.88
N GLY A 184 0.93 -2.06 17.56
CA GLY A 184 -0.10 -1.60 16.63
C GLY A 184 0.08 -0.16 16.15
N THR A 185 1.02 0.62 16.70
CA THR A 185 1.40 1.92 16.17
C THR A 185 1.87 1.80 14.72
N TYR A 186 1.39 2.70 13.86
CA TYR A 186 1.88 2.81 12.48
C TYR A 186 3.09 3.73 12.41
N LEU A 187 4.10 3.29 11.68
CA LEU A 187 5.30 4.03 11.34
C LEU A 187 5.30 4.31 9.84
N GLN A 188 5.96 5.38 9.42
CA GLN A 188 6.19 5.66 8.01
C GLN A 188 7.63 5.31 7.65
N LEU A 189 7.80 4.53 6.58
CA LEU A 189 9.09 4.22 5.98
C LEU A 189 9.17 4.83 4.60
N ASP A 190 10.04 5.81 4.43
CA ASP A 190 10.38 6.40 3.15
C ASP A 190 11.59 5.66 2.57
N VAL A 191 11.38 4.93 1.47
CA VAL A 191 12.42 4.25 0.70
C VAL A 191 13.01 5.25 -0.27
N LEU A 192 14.10 5.93 0.10
CA LEU A 192 14.77 6.95 -0.72
C LEU A 192 15.51 6.31 -1.92
N SER A 193 16.10 5.15 -1.68
CA SER A 193 16.72 4.26 -2.68
C SER A 193 16.76 2.83 -2.12
N PRO A 194 17.12 1.80 -2.91
CA PRO A 194 17.20 0.43 -2.41
C PRO A 194 18.17 0.21 -1.23
N ASP A 195 19.07 1.15 -0.97
CA ASP A 195 20.06 1.16 0.12
C ASP A 195 19.88 2.29 1.14
N GLN A 196 18.90 3.18 0.97
CA GLN A 196 18.67 4.32 1.86
C GLN A 196 17.20 4.42 2.26
N LEU A 197 16.96 4.35 3.56
CA LEU A 197 15.63 4.29 4.17
C LEU A 197 15.49 5.37 5.24
N HIS A 198 14.31 5.93 5.40
CA HIS A 198 14.02 6.86 6.48
C HIS A 198 12.76 6.43 7.21
N LEU A 199 12.89 6.12 8.50
CA LEU A 199 11.82 5.62 9.35
C LEU A 199 11.38 6.74 10.29
N THR A 200 10.16 7.21 10.16
CA THR A 200 9.57 8.23 11.03
C THR A 200 8.34 7.69 11.73
N HIS A 201 7.88 8.40 12.76
CA HIS A 201 6.49 8.24 13.17
C HIS A 201 5.60 8.50 11.95
N ALA A 202 4.58 7.67 11.75
CA ALA A 202 3.47 8.17 10.95
C ALA A 202 2.97 9.39 11.73
N ALA A 203 3.01 10.57 11.12
CA ALA A 203 2.48 11.77 11.77
C ALA A 203 1.12 11.38 12.36
N GLU A 204 0.89 11.70 13.63
CA GLU A 204 -0.48 11.75 14.13
C GLU A 204 -1.25 12.49 13.04
N MET A 205 -2.28 11.87 12.48
CA MET A 205 -3.27 12.63 11.74
C MET A 205 -3.77 13.66 12.73
N LEU A 206 -3.14 14.84 12.73
CA LEU A 206 -3.41 15.92 13.66
C LEU A 206 -4.92 16.09 13.68
N GLU A 207 -5.51 15.75 14.82
CA GLU A 207 -6.85 16.15 15.17
C GLU A 207 -6.86 17.68 15.11
N VAL A 208 -7.29 18.22 13.98
CA VAL A 208 -7.75 19.59 13.93
C VAL A 208 -9.13 19.55 14.55
N ARG A 209 -9.19 20.00 15.80
CA ARG A 209 -10.42 20.33 16.54
C ARG A 209 -11.30 21.29 15.76
#